data_AF-A0A6N0ZA44-F1
#
_entry.id   AF-A0A6N0ZA44-F1
#
_cell.length_a   1.000
_cell.length_b   1.000
_cell.length_c   1.000
_cell.angle_alpha   90.00
_cell.angle_beta   90.00
_cell.angle_gamma   90.00
#
_symmetry.space_group_name_H-M   'P 1'
#
loop_
_entity.id
_entity.type
_entity.pdbx_description
1 polymer ?
#
loop_
_entity_poly.entity_id
_entity_poly.type
_entity_poly.pdbx_seq_one_letter_code
_entity_poly.pdbx_strand_id
1 'polypeptide(L)' 'MIDPNQHEKAALHQASVVGGEYIESLGRTDLAQWSAHEWATLIDVVVTAFQDHLREAYTQDPPF' A
#
# COMPACT_ATOMS: atom_id res chain seq x y z
N MET A 1 3.76 6.08 -10.90
CA MET A 1 2.92 5.66 -12.04
C MET A 1 2.51 6.92 -12.77
N ILE A 2 2.84 7.03 -14.07
CA ILE A 2 2.71 8.31 -14.80
C ILE A 2 1.25 8.57 -15.19
N ASP A 3 0.43 7.54 -15.40
CA ASP A 3 -1.02 7.66 -15.66
C ASP A 3 -1.80 6.48 -15.06
N PRO A 4 -2.12 6.50 -13.76
CA PRO A 4 -2.83 5.39 -13.15
C PRO A 4 -4.30 5.35 -13.57
N ASN A 5 -4.78 4.16 -13.94
CA ASN A 5 -6.19 3.88 -14.19
C ASN A 5 -7.00 3.90 -12.88
N GLN A 6 -8.32 3.72 -12.97
CA GLN A 6 -9.20 3.79 -11.80
C GLN A 6 -8.88 2.72 -10.74
N HIS A 7 -8.57 1.49 -11.17
CA HIS A 7 -8.22 0.38 -10.28
C HIS A 7 -6.89 0.63 -9.58
N GLU A 8 -5.90 1.14 -10.31
CA GLU A 8 -4.60 1.53 -9.77
C GLU A 8 -4.71 2.68 -8.75
N LYS A 9 -5.57 3.68 -9.02
CA LYS A 9 -5.85 4.75 -8.04
C LYS A 9 -6.54 4.21 -6.78
N ALA A 10 -7.52 3.32 -6.94
CA ALA A 10 -8.23 2.72 -5.83
C ALA A 10 -7.31 1.83 -4.98
N ALA A 11 -6.48 1.00 -5.64
CA ALA A 11 -5.50 0.16 -4.97
C ALA A 11 -4.45 1.00 -4.22
N LEU A 12 -3.97 2.10 -4.81
CA LEU A 12 -3.05 3.02 -4.12
C LEU A 12 -3.68 3.66 -2.88
N HIS A 13 -4.96 4.04 -2.95
CA HIS A 13 -5.69 4.59 -1.81
C HIS A 13 -5.78 3.56 -0.68
N GLN A 14 -6.20 2.33 -0.99
CA GLN A 14 -6.30 1.27 0.03
C GLN A 14 -4.94 0.91 0.62
N ALA A 15 -3.90 0.79 -0.21
CA ALA A 15 -2.54 0.55 0.26
C ALA A 15 -2.04 1.66 1.20
N SER A 16 -2.44 2.91 0.96
CA SER A 16 -2.10 4.03 1.84
C SER A 16 -2.80 3.94 3.19
N VAL A 17 -4.06 3.48 3.24
CA VAL A 17 -4.79 3.23 4.48
C VAL A 17 -4.09 2.13 5.29
N VAL A 18 -3.80 0.99 4.67
CA VAL A 18 -3.12 -0.15 5.33
C VAL A 18 -1.74 0.25 5.84
N GLY A 19 -0.99 1.04 5.06
CA GLY A 19 0.30 1.59 5.51
C GLY A 19 0.16 2.51 6.73
N GLY A 20 -0.89 3.34 6.75
CA GLY A 20 -1.22 4.18 7.91
C GLY A 20 -1.54 3.36 9.15
N GLU A 21 -2.39 2.34 9.02
CA GLU A 21 -2.73 1.42 10.11
C GLU A 21 -1.50 0.70 10.67
N TYR A 22 -0.55 0.31 9.79
CA TYR A 22 0.73 -0.27 10.24
C TYR A 22 1.55 0.72 11.07
N ILE A 23 1.70 1.97 10.61
CA ILE A 23 2.40 3.02 11.37
C ILE A 23 1.74 3.25 12.73
N GLU A 24 0.40 3.31 12.77
CA GLU A 24 -0.37 3.47 14.00
C GLU A 24 -0.17 2.28 14.96
N SER A 25 -0.13 1.05 14.45
CA SER A 25 0.08 -0.16 15.24
C SER A 25 1.43 -0.19 15.97
N LEU A 26 2.45 0.46 15.40
CA LEU A 26 3.78 0.57 16.01
C LEU A 26 3.84 1.68 17.07
N GLY A 27 2.86 2.58 17.12
CA GLY A 27 2.84 3.74 18.02
C GLY A 27 3.99 4.73 17.77
N ARG A 28 4.66 4.65 16.62
CA ARG A 28 5.86 5.42 16.27
C ARG A 28 5.65 6.17 14.96
N THR A 29 5.21 7.41 15.05
CA THR A 29 4.95 8.28 13.89
C THR A 29 6.20 9.00 13.36
N ASP A 30 7.30 9.01 14.12
CA ASP A 30 8.58 9.57 13.66
C ASP A 30 9.36 8.56 12.82
N LEU A 31 9.08 8.56 11.52
CA LEU A 31 9.71 7.67 10.52
C LEU A 31 11.23 7.87 10.42
N ALA A 32 11.77 9.02 10.85
CA ALA A 32 13.20 9.28 10.80
C ALA A 32 13.99 8.45 11.84
N GLN A 33 13.32 7.92 12.86
CA GLN A 33 13.92 7.07 13.90
C GLN A 33 13.81 5.58 13.59
N TRP A 34 13.14 5.22 12.50
CA TRP A 34 12.92 3.84 12.14
C TRP A 34 14.22 3.19 11.66
N SER A 35 14.41 1.95 12.07
CA SER A 35 15.44 1.09 11.51
C SER A 35 15.14 0.78 10.04
N ALA A 36 16.17 0.39 9.30
CA ALA A 36 16.01 -0.07 7.92
C ALA A 36 15.02 -1.25 7.81
N HIS A 37 14.92 -2.07 8.86
CA HIS A 37 13.97 -3.19 8.90
C HIS A 37 12.52 -2.72 9.06
N GLU A 38 12.24 -1.82 10.00
CA GLU A 38 10.89 -1.23 10.16
C GLU A 38 10.45 -0.53 8.87
N TRP A 39 11.38 0.17 8.21
CA TRP A 39 11.10 0.85 6.95
C TRP A 39 10.81 -0.13 5.81
N ALA A 40 11.60 -1.19 5.68
CA ALA A 40 11.36 -2.24 4.70
C ALA A 40 10.00 -2.92 4.92
N THR A 41 9.62 -3.18 6.18
CA THR A 41 8.33 -3.80 6.51
C THR A 41 7.15 -2.90 6.13
N LEU A 42 7.23 -1.58 6.35
CA LEU A 42 6.18 -0.68 5.87
C LEU A 42 6.03 -0.73 4.34
N ILE A 43 7.14 -0.70 3.61
CA ILE A 43 7.09 -0.80 2.15
C ILE A 43 6.49 -2.13 1.71
N ASP A 44 6.84 -3.23 2.36
CA ASP A 44 6.30 -4.55 2.06
C ASP A 44 4.79 -4.63 2.30
N VAL A 45 4.31 -4.07 3.42
CA VAL A 45 2.88 -3.96 3.75
C VAL A 45 2.14 -3.16 2.68
N VAL A 46 2.66 -1.98 2.31
CA VAL A 46 2.03 -1.11 1.30
C VAL A 46 2.01 -1.76 -0.08
N VAL A 47 3.12 -2.37 -0.51
CA VAL A 47 3.21 -3.02 -1.82
C VAL A 47 2.31 -4.26 -1.89
N THR A 48 2.28 -5.07 -0.83
CA THR A 48 1.40 -6.24 -0.73
C THR A 48 -0.06 -5.82 -0.83
N ALA A 49 -0.49 -4.84 -0.02
CA ALA A 49 -1.86 -4.34 -0.06
C ALA A 49 -2.24 -3.78 -1.45
N PHE A 50 -1.33 -3.04 -2.09
CA PHE A 50 -1.55 -2.53 -3.44
C PHE A 50 -1.75 -3.67 -4.45
N GLN A 51 -0.88 -4.68 -4.44
CA GLN A 51 -0.95 -5.81 -5.36
C GLN A 51 -2.20 -6.66 -5.13
N ASP A 52 -2.59 -6.88 -3.88
CA ASP A 52 -3.78 -7.65 -3.53
C ASP A 52 -5.04 -6.95 -4.03
N HIS A 53 -5.20 -5.66 -3.73
CA HIS A 53 -6.35 -4.88 -4.20
C HIS A 53 -6.39 -4.74 -5.73
N LEU A 54 -5.24 -4.58 -6.37
CA LEU A 54 -5.17 -4.51 -7.83
C LEU A 54 -5.54 -5.85 -8.48
N ARG A 55 -5.07 -6.97 -7.90
CA ARG A 55 -5.41 -8.32 -8.35
C ARG A 55 -6.90 -8.59 -8.21
N GLU A 56 -7.50 -8.21 -7.09
CA GLU A 56 -8.94 -8.32 -6.85
C GLU A 56 -9.72 -7.49 -7.87
N ALA A 57 -9.34 -6.23 -8.06
CA ALA A 57 -9.99 -5.33 -9.01
C ALA A 57 -9.97 -5.88 -10.44
N TYR A 58 -8.82 -6.36 -10.92
CA TYR A 58 -8.72 -6.95 -12.26
C TYR A 58 -9.35 -8.34 -12.39
N THR A 59 -9.54 -9.06 -11.29
CA THR A 59 -10.34 -10.29 -11.30
C THR A 59 -11.82 -9.97 -11.53
N GLN A 60 -12.31 -8.85 -10.99
CA GLN A 60 -13.70 -8.41 -11.15
C GLN A 60 -13.93 -7.66 -12.48
N ASP A 61 -12.96 -6.87 -12.91
CA ASP A 61 -13.02 -6.04 -14.12
C ASP A 61 -11.68 -6.12 -14.87
N PRO A 62 -11.52 -7.09 -15.79
CA PRO A 62 -10.27 -7.32 -16.49
C PRO A 62 -9.86 -6.12 -17.34
N PRO A 63 -8.56 -5.78 -17.41
CA PRO A 63 -8.11 -4.77 -18.36
C PRO A 63 -8.29 -5.34 -19.78
N PHE A 64 -9.18 -4.72 -20.56
CA PHE A 64 -9.42 -5.06 -21.97
C PHE A 64 -8.16 -4.88 -22.82
#